data_AF-A0A9D6CK56-F1
#
_entry.id   AF-A0A9D6CK56-F1
#
_cell.length_a   1.000
_cell.length_b   1.000
_cell.length_c   1.000
_cell.angle_alpha   90.00
_cell.angle_beta   90.00
_cell.angle_gamma   90.00
#
_symmetry.space_group_name_H-M   'P 1'
#
loop_
_entity.id
_entity.type
_entity.pdbx_description
1 polymer ?
#
loop_
_entity_poly.entity_id
_entity_poly.type
_entity_poly.pdbx_seq_one_letter_code
_entity_poly.pdbx_strand_id
1 'polypeptide(L)'
;MSARRGFTLIEVLVGIAIGGALLGALGVFTLNLTDTRARLAEMTARVDSAEVVFSALDRALATAVVEDASLGAGVSGNESALRVVRSAVGLGGEREALFAETGVVEVRLSRGAARLEIVRDGRAAALPAPVRAMRIRYLGERGWSDAFDSGESGVFPAGIEVSIWFGGDEEAELAGGGASTRSDASTGSDARTDARDGVAGAPSSASSLSTLDAPPDRRRFFRIAGSPRVDALALRSIRDGEGSP
;
A
#
# COMPACT_ATOMS: atom_id res chain seq x y z
N MET A 1 -22.30 35.81 63.42
CA MET A 1 -23.55 35.78 62.64
C MET A 1 -23.20 35.40 61.21
N SER A 2 -23.66 34.26 60.70
CA SER A 2 -23.33 33.82 59.34
C SER A 2 -24.39 34.30 58.35
N ALA A 3 -24.07 35.32 57.57
CA ALA A 3 -24.92 35.78 56.48
C ALA A 3 -24.92 34.75 55.34
N ARG A 4 -26.02 34.00 55.19
CA ARG A 4 -26.25 33.18 53.98
C ARG A 4 -26.53 34.12 52.80
N ARG A 5 -25.52 34.40 51.99
CA ARG A 5 -25.69 35.06 50.70
C ARG A 5 -26.20 34.02 49.70
N GLY A 6 -27.40 34.23 49.15
CA GLY A 6 -27.93 33.42 48.06
C GLY A 6 -27.31 33.82 46.73
N PHE A 7 -27.04 32.85 45.86
CA PHE A 7 -26.63 33.09 44.47
C PHE A 7 -27.71 33.85 43.71
N THR A 8 -27.33 34.76 42.82
CA THR A 8 -28.30 35.47 41.99
C THR A 8 -28.68 34.65 40.76
N LEU A 9 -29.91 34.78 40.25
CA LEU A 9 -30.37 33.99 39.09
C LEU A 9 -29.48 34.20 37.85
N ILE A 10 -29.03 35.44 37.63
CA ILE A 10 -28.12 35.79 36.54
C ILE A 10 -26.76 35.10 36.65
N GLU A 11 -26.24 34.96 37.86
CA GLU A 11 -24.95 34.30 38.16
C GLU A 11 -25.02 32.79 37.91
N VAL A 12 -26.16 32.15 38.24
CA VAL A 12 -26.42 30.74 37.89
C VAL A 12 -26.51 30.56 36.37
N LEU A 13 -27.22 31.44 35.66
CA LEU A 13 -27.34 31.38 34.20
C LEU A 13 -26.00 31.60 33.49
N VAL A 14 -25.19 32.55 33.95
CA VAL A 14 -23.82 32.77 33.45
C VAL A 14 -22.93 31.57 33.73
N GLY A 15 -23.01 30.97 34.93
CA GLY A 15 -22.28 29.75 35.27
C GLY A 15 -22.63 28.57 34.35
N ILE A 16 -23.93 28.39 34.04
CA ILE A 16 -24.39 27.37 33.09
C ILE A 16 -23.90 27.67 31.67
N ALA A 17 -23.95 28.93 31.21
CA ALA A 17 -23.48 29.32 29.89
C ALA A 17 -21.97 29.09 29.72
N ILE A 18 -21.16 29.46 30.71
CA ILE A 18 -19.72 29.21 30.72
C ILE A 18 -19.43 27.70 30.79
N GLY A 19 -20.13 26.97 31.65
CA GLY A 19 -19.99 25.50 31.75
C GLY A 19 -20.33 24.79 30.43
N GLY A 20 -21.41 25.18 29.76
CA GLY A 20 -21.79 24.68 28.45
C GLY A 20 -20.77 25.00 27.36
N ALA A 21 -20.25 26.24 27.34
CA ALA A 21 -19.21 26.63 26.40
C ALA A 21 -17.90 25.84 26.60
N LEU A 22 -17.49 25.61 27.86
CA LEU A 22 -16.32 24.80 28.18
C LEU A 22 -16.49 23.33 27.79
N LEU A 23 -17.67 22.73 28.03
CA LEU A 23 -17.99 21.37 27.62
C LEU A 23 -18.01 21.23 26.08
N GLY A 24 -18.58 22.22 25.38
CA GLY A 24 -18.56 22.27 23.90
C GLY A 24 -17.14 22.35 23.35
N ALA A 25 -16.30 23.24 23.91
CA ALA A 25 -14.91 23.38 23.50
C ALA A 25 -14.09 22.10 23.76
N LEU A 26 -14.30 21.44 24.91
CA LEU A 26 -13.68 20.15 25.24
C LEU A 26 -14.14 19.03 24.29
N GLY A 27 -15.41 19.02 23.88
CA GLY A 27 -15.94 18.09 22.89
C GLY A 27 -15.24 18.22 21.53
N VAL A 28 -15.19 19.44 20.98
CA VAL A 28 -14.49 19.74 19.72
C VAL A 28 -13.00 19.39 19.80
N PHE A 29 -12.33 19.73 20.92
CA PHE A 29 -10.93 19.35 21.14
C PHE A 29 -10.71 17.83 21.14
N THR A 30 -11.62 17.06 21.74
CA THR A 30 -11.54 15.60 21.82
C THR A 30 -11.72 14.94 20.45
N LEU A 31 -12.60 15.48 19.61
CA LEU A 31 -12.76 15.05 18.21
C LEU A 31 -11.48 15.34 17.42
N ASN A 32 -10.99 16.58 17.43
CA ASN A 32 -9.75 16.98 16.74
C ASN A 32 -8.54 16.13 17.13
N LEU A 33 -8.43 15.76 18.42
CA LEU A 33 -7.36 14.88 18.92
C LEU A 33 -7.50 13.44 18.39
N THR A 34 -8.73 12.95 18.23
CA THR A 34 -9.04 11.63 17.68
C THR A 34 -8.67 11.56 16.20
N ASP A 35 -9.09 12.55 15.41
CA ASP A 35 -8.78 12.64 13.98
C ASP A 35 -7.27 12.77 13.73
N THR A 36 -6.58 13.58 14.55
CA THR A 36 -5.12 13.72 14.50
C THR A 36 -4.43 12.39 14.79
N ARG A 37 -4.91 11.62 15.78
CA ARG A 37 -4.36 10.29 16.09
C ARG A 37 -4.62 9.27 14.99
N ALA A 38 -5.82 9.27 14.40
CA ALA A 38 -6.15 8.39 13.28
C ALA A 38 -5.23 8.65 12.08
N ARG A 39 -5.07 9.91 11.69
CA ARG A 39 -4.18 10.34 10.60
C ARG A 39 -2.70 10.00 10.85
N LEU A 40 -2.23 10.13 12.10
CA LEU A 40 -0.86 9.73 12.46
C LEU A 40 -0.68 8.21 12.40
N ALA A 41 -1.65 7.43 12.87
CA ALA A 41 -1.62 5.97 12.78
C ALA A 41 -1.60 5.49 11.33
N GLU A 42 -2.42 6.10 10.47
CA GLU A 42 -2.44 5.81 9.04
C GLU A 42 -1.10 6.14 8.36
N MET A 43 -0.56 7.35 8.59
CA MET A 43 0.74 7.77 8.05
C MET A 43 1.87 6.83 8.49
N THR A 44 1.82 6.36 9.74
CA THR A 44 2.77 5.36 10.28
C THR A 44 2.61 4.03 9.55
N ALA A 45 1.39 3.52 9.42
CA ALA A 45 1.12 2.27 8.70
C ALA A 45 1.60 2.31 7.24
N ARG A 46 1.43 3.45 6.54
CA ARG A 46 1.95 3.67 5.16
C ARG A 46 3.48 3.59 5.12
N VAL A 47 4.17 4.24 6.06
CA VAL A 47 5.65 4.18 6.18
C VAL A 47 6.14 2.76 6.47
N ASP A 48 5.57 2.11 7.48
CA ASP A 48 5.97 0.77 7.92
C ASP A 48 5.71 -0.26 6.82
N SER A 49 4.59 -0.18 6.11
CA SER A 49 4.26 -1.09 5.00
C SER A 49 5.28 -0.98 3.86
N ALA A 50 5.68 0.24 3.49
CA ALA A 50 6.72 0.45 2.48
C ALA A 50 8.09 -0.07 2.95
N GLU A 51 8.50 0.21 4.19
CA GLU A 51 9.79 -0.24 4.70
C GLU A 51 9.86 -1.77 4.87
N VAL A 52 8.76 -2.42 5.27
CA VAL A 52 8.69 -3.88 5.36
C VAL A 52 8.79 -4.54 3.98
N VAL A 53 8.19 -3.97 2.93
CA VAL A 53 8.40 -4.41 1.53
C VAL A 53 9.83 -4.17 1.10
N PHE A 54 10.33 -2.95 1.27
CA PHE A 54 11.64 -2.55 0.78
C PHE A 54 12.76 -3.34 1.46
N SER A 55 12.72 -3.51 2.78
CA SER A 55 13.70 -4.30 3.52
C SER A 55 13.58 -5.81 3.26
N ALA A 56 12.41 -6.33 2.86
CA ALA A 56 12.26 -7.70 2.40
C ALA A 56 12.96 -7.92 1.05
N LEU A 57 12.71 -7.02 0.08
CA LEU A 57 13.30 -7.09 -1.25
C LEU A 57 14.80 -6.82 -1.24
N ASP A 58 15.28 -5.83 -0.47
CA ASP A 58 16.70 -5.51 -0.32
C ASP A 58 17.50 -6.73 0.17
N ARG A 59 16.98 -7.42 1.19
CA ARG A 59 17.59 -8.67 1.71
C ARG A 59 17.48 -9.84 0.73
N ALA A 60 16.37 -9.99 0.03
CA ALA A 60 16.19 -11.08 -0.93
C ALA A 60 17.09 -10.91 -2.16
N LEU A 61 17.20 -9.70 -2.70
CA LEU A 61 18.04 -9.36 -3.86
C LEU A 61 19.54 -9.39 -3.53
N ALA A 62 19.93 -9.19 -2.26
CA ALA A 62 21.32 -9.31 -1.81
C ALA A 62 21.87 -10.74 -1.90
N THR A 63 21.01 -11.77 -1.82
CA THR A 63 21.41 -13.19 -1.95
C THR A 63 20.60 -13.92 -3.04
N ALA A 64 20.06 -13.18 -4.01
CA ALA A 64 19.34 -13.76 -5.14
C ALA A 64 20.26 -14.66 -5.99
N VAL A 65 19.67 -15.70 -6.57
CA VAL A 65 20.30 -16.56 -7.58
C VAL A 65 19.70 -16.25 -8.95
N VAL A 66 20.43 -16.48 -10.06
CA VAL A 66 19.88 -16.23 -11.41
C VAL A 66 18.80 -17.27 -11.74
N GLU A 67 19.06 -18.52 -11.40
CA GLU A 67 18.17 -19.66 -11.57
C GLU A 67 18.47 -20.69 -10.47
N ASP A 68 17.44 -21.39 -10.00
CA ASP A 68 17.54 -22.54 -9.11
C ASP A 68 16.87 -23.75 -9.79
N ALA A 69 17.52 -24.92 -9.76
CA ALA A 69 17.06 -26.11 -10.48
C ALA A 69 15.70 -26.66 -10.00
N SER A 70 15.24 -26.27 -8.80
CA SER A 70 13.96 -26.70 -8.21
C SER A 70 12.92 -25.57 -8.17
N LEU A 71 13.37 -24.33 -7.97
CA LEU A 71 12.53 -23.14 -7.79
C LEU A 71 12.46 -22.23 -9.03
N GLY A 72 13.16 -22.58 -10.10
CA GLY A 72 13.14 -21.88 -11.39
C GLY A 72 13.87 -20.54 -11.37
N ALA A 73 13.42 -19.61 -12.21
CA ALA A 73 13.96 -18.26 -12.29
C ALA A 73 14.02 -17.56 -10.93
N GLY A 74 15.20 -17.04 -10.59
CA GLY A 74 15.44 -16.45 -9.27
C GLY A 74 15.09 -14.98 -9.13
N VAL A 75 14.83 -14.27 -10.22
CA VAL A 75 14.05 -13.02 -10.24
C VAL A 75 13.03 -13.14 -11.36
N SER A 76 11.75 -13.15 -11.01
CA SER A 76 10.64 -13.16 -11.98
C SER A 76 9.48 -12.30 -11.51
N GLY A 77 8.70 -11.77 -12.44
CA GLY A 77 7.49 -11.02 -12.10
C GLY A 77 6.95 -10.10 -13.19
N ASN A 78 5.96 -9.31 -12.79
CA ASN A 78 5.25 -8.32 -13.59
C ASN A 78 4.99 -7.05 -12.78
N GLU A 79 4.35 -6.06 -13.40
CA GLU A 79 3.93 -4.78 -12.81
C GLU A 79 3.34 -4.85 -11.39
N SER A 80 2.68 -5.95 -11.03
CA SER A 80 1.91 -6.11 -9.78
C SER A 80 2.44 -7.19 -8.83
N ALA A 81 3.48 -7.93 -9.22
CA ALA A 81 4.05 -9.02 -8.43
C ALA A 81 5.53 -9.26 -8.76
N LEU A 82 6.39 -9.36 -7.74
CA LEU A 82 7.81 -9.68 -7.84
C LEU A 82 8.13 -10.87 -6.95
N ARG A 83 8.70 -11.92 -7.55
CA ARG A 83 9.22 -13.12 -6.88
C ARG A 83 10.74 -13.13 -6.97
N VAL A 84 11.38 -13.39 -5.83
CA VAL A 84 12.83 -13.52 -5.69
C VAL A 84 13.16 -14.84 -5.00
N VAL A 85 13.90 -15.71 -5.69
CA VAL A 85 14.54 -16.90 -5.11
C VAL A 85 15.91 -16.49 -4.61
N ARG A 86 16.21 -16.83 -3.35
CA ARG A 86 17.40 -16.37 -2.63
C ARG A 86 18.08 -17.54 -1.95
N SER A 87 19.41 -17.51 -1.88
CA SER A 87 20.14 -18.33 -0.91
C SER A 87 19.80 -17.82 0.50
N ALA A 88 19.42 -18.74 1.38
CA ALA A 88 19.20 -18.50 2.80
C ALA A 88 20.13 -19.38 3.64
N VAL A 89 20.24 -19.04 4.92
CA VAL A 89 20.90 -19.88 5.93
C VAL A 89 19.83 -20.24 6.95
N GLY A 90 19.53 -21.53 7.05
CA GLY A 90 18.58 -22.06 8.02
C GLY A 90 19.17 -22.02 9.42
N LEU A 91 18.31 -21.98 10.45
CA LEU A 91 18.75 -22.18 11.84
C LEU A 91 19.04 -23.66 12.17
N GLY A 92 18.55 -24.57 11.31
CA GLY A 92 18.78 -26.02 11.37
C GLY A 92 17.99 -26.75 12.45
N GLY A 93 17.26 -27.79 12.05
CA GLY A 93 16.93 -28.89 12.96
C GLY A 93 18.14 -29.81 13.18
N GLU A 94 18.04 -30.78 14.10
CA GLU A 94 19.13 -31.70 14.48
C GLU A 94 19.75 -32.54 13.32
N ARG A 95 19.22 -32.47 12.10
CA ARG A 95 19.67 -33.25 10.94
C ARG A 95 19.70 -32.50 9.60
N GLU A 96 19.51 -31.17 9.58
CA GLU A 96 19.32 -30.43 8.32
C GLU A 96 20.48 -29.48 8.01
N ALA A 97 20.83 -29.36 6.72
CA ALA A 97 22.03 -28.65 6.28
C ALA A 97 21.82 -27.13 6.25
N LEU A 98 22.38 -26.45 7.26
CA LEU A 98 22.28 -25.00 7.49
C LEU A 98 22.53 -24.11 6.26
N PHE A 99 23.41 -24.53 5.35
CA PHE A 99 23.98 -23.69 4.28
C PHE A 99 23.39 -23.94 2.87
N ALA A 100 22.29 -24.70 2.76
CA ALA A 100 21.69 -25.07 1.48
C ALA A 100 20.18 -24.79 1.39
N GLU A 101 19.62 -23.99 2.30
CA GLU A 101 18.20 -23.64 2.26
C GLU A 101 17.96 -22.53 1.22
N THR A 102 17.38 -22.87 0.07
CA THR A 102 16.92 -21.86 -0.90
C THR A 102 15.53 -21.36 -0.48
N GLY A 103 15.39 -20.06 -0.25
CA GLY A 103 14.14 -19.42 0.14
C GLY A 103 13.47 -18.66 -1.01
N VAL A 104 12.19 -18.35 -0.86
CA VAL A 104 11.40 -17.54 -1.79
C VAL A 104 10.76 -16.37 -1.06
N VAL A 105 10.98 -15.16 -1.57
CA VAL A 105 10.24 -13.95 -1.17
C VAL A 105 9.44 -13.47 -2.35
N GLU A 106 8.14 -13.28 -2.15
CA GLU A 106 7.24 -12.70 -3.14
C GLU A 106 6.57 -11.46 -2.54
N VAL A 107 6.48 -10.39 -3.32
CA VAL A 107 5.69 -9.20 -2.99
C VAL A 107 4.66 -9.03 -4.09
N ARG A 108 3.37 -9.00 -3.74
CA ARG A 108 2.28 -8.81 -4.71
C ARG A 108 1.17 -7.91 -4.17
N LEU A 109 0.47 -7.24 -5.08
CA LEU A 109 -0.74 -6.48 -4.77
C LEU A 109 -1.96 -7.43 -4.73
N SER A 110 -2.65 -7.47 -3.59
CA SER A 110 -3.86 -8.27 -3.41
C SER A 110 -5.06 -7.57 -4.03
N ARG A 111 -5.46 -8.00 -5.24
CA ARG A 111 -6.53 -7.38 -6.03
C ARG A 111 -7.89 -7.32 -5.33
N GLY A 112 -8.16 -8.22 -4.37
CA GLY A 112 -9.42 -8.24 -3.62
C GLY A 112 -9.40 -7.48 -2.29
N ALA A 113 -8.22 -7.09 -1.79
CA ALA A 113 -8.06 -6.50 -0.45
C ALA A 113 -7.44 -5.09 -0.45
N ALA A 114 -7.08 -4.56 -1.63
CA ALA A 114 -6.38 -3.29 -1.81
C ALA A 114 -5.17 -3.15 -0.86
N ARG A 115 -4.38 -4.22 -0.72
CA ARG A 115 -3.25 -4.32 0.23
C ARG A 115 -2.08 -5.05 -0.41
N LEU A 116 -0.88 -4.70 0.03
CA LEU A 116 0.32 -5.44 -0.31
C LEU A 116 0.41 -6.71 0.55
N GLU A 117 0.74 -7.83 -0.08
CA GLU A 117 1.06 -9.09 0.57
C GLU A 117 2.53 -9.41 0.34
N ILE A 118 3.22 -9.83 1.41
CA ILE A 118 4.54 -10.45 1.31
C ILE A 118 4.39 -11.93 1.62
N VAL A 119 4.74 -12.79 0.68
CA VAL A 119 4.91 -14.22 0.91
C VAL A 119 6.38 -14.49 1.20
N ARG A 120 6.67 -15.20 2.29
CA ARG A 120 8.02 -15.70 2.60
C ARG A 120 7.92 -17.19 2.84
N ASP A 121 8.58 -17.97 2.00
CA ASP A 121 8.75 -19.41 2.18
C ASP A 121 7.38 -20.10 2.39
N GLY A 122 6.41 -19.73 1.53
CA GLY A 122 5.01 -20.20 1.56
C GLY A 122 4.05 -19.46 2.52
N ARG A 123 4.55 -18.63 3.45
CA ARG A 123 3.71 -17.89 4.41
C ARG A 123 3.39 -16.48 3.93
N ALA A 124 2.12 -16.21 3.61
CA ALA A 124 1.65 -14.88 3.22
C ALA A 124 1.31 -14.01 4.45
N ALA A 125 1.71 -12.75 4.43
CA ALA A 125 1.33 -11.72 5.39
C ALA A 125 0.84 -10.47 4.65
N ALA A 126 -0.41 -10.06 4.90
CA ALA A 126 -0.96 -8.80 4.39
C ALA A 126 -0.49 -7.62 5.24
N LEU A 127 -0.08 -6.53 4.59
CA LEU A 127 0.37 -5.31 5.26
C LEU A 127 -0.83 -4.42 5.64
N PRO A 128 -0.69 -3.59 6.70
CA PRO A 128 -1.83 -2.88 7.27
C PRO A 128 -2.32 -1.69 6.42
N ALA A 129 -1.44 -1.04 5.66
CA ALA A 129 -1.82 0.14 4.88
C ALA A 129 -2.58 -0.24 3.59
N PRO A 130 -3.68 0.46 3.26
CA PRO A 130 -4.36 0.30 1.99
C PRO A 130 -3.52 0.90 0.85
N VAL A 131 -3.47 0.19 -0.28
CA VAL A 131 -2.67 0.49 -1.46
C VAL A 131 -3.57 0.48 -2.69
N ARG A 132 -3.70 1.64 -3.31
CA ARG A 132 -4.47 1.90 -4.52
C ARG A 132 -3.80 1.27 -5.75
N ALA A 133 -2.47 1.35 -5.81
CA ALA A 133 -1.68 0.75 -6.89
C ALA A 133 -0.25 0.42 -6.45
N MET A 134 0.34 -0.56 -7.12
CA MET A 134 1.77 -0.84 -7.11
C MET A 134 2.22 -1.01 -8.57
N ARG A 135 3.42 -0.52 -8.89
CA ARG A 135 4.09 -0.78 -10.16
C ARG A 135 5.51 -1.24 -9.91
N ILE A 136 5.89 -2.34 -10.56
CA ILE A 136 7.24 -2.88 -10.57
C ILE A 136 7.78 -2.77 -12.00
N ARG A 137 8.98 -2.21 -12.14
CA ARG A 137 9.69 -2.09 -13.42
C ARG A 137 11.08 -2.67 -13.32
N TYR A 138 11.55 -3.27 -14.41
CA TYR A 138 12.83 -3.96 -14.50
C TYR A 138 13.70 -3.22 -15.52
N LEU A 139 14.93 -2.89 -15.13
CA LEU A 139 15.91 -2.24 -16.00
C LEU A 139 16.82 -3.31 -16.61
N GLY A 140 16.64 -3.62 -17.89
CA GLY A 140 17.55 -4.43 -18.67
C GLY A 140 18.51 -3.59 -19.52
N GLU A 141 19.33 -4.25 -20.34
CA GLU A 141 20.21 -3.57 -21.31
C GLU A 141 19.44 -2.76 -22.36
N ARG A 142 18.23 -3.21 -22.70
CA ARG A 142 17.33 -2.59 -23.68
C ARG A 142 16.44 -1.48 -23.08
N GLY A 143 16.66 -1.11 -21.82
CA GLY A 143 15.83 -0.16 -21.09
C GLY A 143 14.83 -0.83 -20.15
N TRP A 144 13.70 -0.17 -19.90
CA TRP A 144 12.70 -0.60 -18.93
C TRP A 144 11.68 -1.58 -19.51
N SER A 145 11.30 -2.58 -18.73
CA SER A 145 10.14 -3.45 -18.96
C SER A 145 9.26 -3.56 -17.71
N ASP A 146 7.97 -3.83 -17.90
CA ASP A 146 7.00 -4.10 -16.83
C ASP A 146 6.89 -5.60 -16.48
N ALA A 147 7.74 -6.44 -17.06
CA ALA A 147 7.89 -7.86 -16.74
C ALA A 147 9.33 -8.32 -16.97
N PHE A 148 9.76 -9.35 -16.24
CA PHE A 148 11.09 -9.94 -16.37
C PHE A 148 11.11 -11.40 -15.86
N ASP A 149 11.97 -12.22 -16.45
CA ASP A 149 12.33 -13.55 -15.95
C ASP A 149 13.83 -13.79 -16.13
N SER A 150 14.55 -14.11 -15.05
CA SER A 150 16.00 -14.32 -15.05
C SER A 150 16.45 -15.70 -15.51
N GLY A 151 15.55 -16.70 -15.51
CA GLY A 151 15.80 -18.02 -16.08
C GLY A 151 15.77 -17.94 -17.62
N GLU A 152 14.72 -17.33 -18.18
CA GLU A 152 14.64 -17.08 -19.62
C GLU A 152 15.77 -16.17 -20.13
N SER A 153 16.13 -15.15 -19.35
CA SER A 153 17.19 -14.19 -19.72
C SER A 153 18.60 -14.71 -19.48
N GLY A 154 18.78 -15.72 -18.62
CA GLY A 154 20.09 -16.19 -18.13
C GLY A 154 20.89 -15.15 -17.32
N VAL A 155 20.30 -14.00 -16.98
CA VAL A 155 20.93 -12.87 -16.29
C VAL A 155 19.93 -12.14 -15.38
N PHE A 156 20.44 -11.39 -14.41
CA PHE A 156 19.64 -10.44 -13.64
C PHE A 156 19.33 -9.16 -14.42
N PRO A 157 18.22 -8.47 -14.11
CA PRO A 157 18.06 -7.08 -14.52
C PRO A 157 19.11 -6.22 -13.78
N ALA A 158 19.59 -5.16 -14.43
CA ALA A 158 20.52 -4.18 -13.85
C ALA A 158 19.93 -3.42 -12.63
N GLY A 159 18.60 -3.42 -12.52
CA GLY A 159 17.91 -3.07 -11.30
C GLY A 159 16.40 -3.20 -11.41
N ILE A 160 15.72 -3.01 -10.29
CA ILE A 160 14.26 -3.09 -10.17
C ILE A 160 13.78 -1.80 -9.50
N GLU A 161 12.79 -1.14 -10.07
CA GLU A 161 12.06 -0.06 -9.42
C GLU A 161 10.74 -0.60 -8.86
N VAL A 162 10.47 -0.34 -7.59
CA VAL A 162 9.16 -0.60 -6.96
C VAL A 162 8.56 0.73 -6.55
N SER A 163 7.38 1.01 -7.08
CA SER A 163 6.58 2.22 -6.83
C SER A 163 5.24 1.84 -6.21
N ILE A 164 4.85 2.54 -5.13
CA ILE A 164 3.65 2.27 -4.32
C ILE A 164 2.85 3.57 -4.20
N TRP A 165 1.55 3.47 -4.44
CA TRP A 165 0.55 4.51 -4.21
C TRP A 165 -0.40 4.05 -3.11
N PHE A 166 -0.36 4.70 -1.97
CA PHE A 166 -1.24 4.43 -0.83
C PHE A 166 -2.60 5.07 -1.05
N GLY A 167 -3.62 4.49 -0.41
CA GLY A 167 -5.00 4.96 -0.50
C GLY A 167 -5.97 3.79 -0.51
N GLY A 168 -7.20 4.05 -0.10
CA GLY A 168 -8.34 3.13 -0.19
C GLY A 168 -9.50 3.80 -0.93
N ASP A 169 -10.62 3.09 -1.04
CA ASP A 169 -11.76 3.50 -1.88
C ASP A 169 -12.45 4.80 -1.41
N GLU A 170 -12.20 5.30 -0.20
CA GLU A 170 -12.72 6.59 0.30
C GLU A 170 -12.35 7.77 -0.62
N GLU A 171 -11.17 7.74 -1.25
CA GLU A 171 -10.75 8.78 -2.20
C GLU A 171 -11.48 8.66 -3.55
N ALA A 172 -11.98 7.47 -3.90
CA ALA A 172 -12.83 7.24 -5.06
C ALA A 172 -14.30 7.61 -4.79
N GLU A 173 -14.82 7.38 -3.57
CA GLU A 173 -16.13 7.90 -3.13
C GLU A 173 -16.15 9.43 -3.11
N LEU A 174 -15.11 10.07 -2.55
CA LEU A 174 -14.99 11.54 -2.52
C LEU A 174 -14.84 12.15 -3.93
N ALA A 175 -14.21 11.44 -4.87
CA ALA A 175 -14.13 11.87 -6.28
C ALA A 175 -15.42 11.61 -7.08
N GLY A 176 -16.32 10.73 -6.62
CA GLY A 176 -17.57 10.35 -7.30
C GLY A 176 -18.85 11.00 -6.77
N GLY A 177 -18.82 11.63 -5.59
CA GLY A 177 -20.00 12.00 -4.80
C GLY A 177 -20.62 13.39 -5.01
N GLY A 178 -20.74 13.88 -6.24
CA GLY A 178 -21.41 15.16 -6.53
C GLY A 178 -22.91 15.02 -6.81
N ALA A 179 -23.77 15.30 -5.81
CA ALA A 179 -25.25 15.16 -5.84
C ALA A 179 -25.72 13.67 -5.92
N SER A 180 -26.91 13.23 -5.51
CA SER A 180 -28.10 13.82 -4.84
C SER A 180 -28.99 12.65 -4.33
N THR A 181 -29.91 12.71 -3.34
CA THR A 181 -30.49 13.75 -2.46
C THR A 181 -30.92 13.06 -1.14
N ARG A 182 -31.31 13.80 -0.08
CA ARG A 182 -32.12 13.22 1.03
C ARG A 182 -33.48 12.73 0.50
N SER A 183 -33.96 11.58 0.96
CA SER A 183 -35.39 11.27 0.97
C SER A 183 -35.74 10.39 2.17
N ASP A 184 -36.69 10.85 2.97
CA ASP A 184 -37.24 10.16 4.12
C ASP A 184 -38.36 9.16 3.74
N ALA A 185 -38.63 8.26 4.69
CA ALA A 185 -39.94 7.65 4.99
C ALA A 185 -40.64 6.65 4.01
N SER A 186 -40.53 5.37 4.42
CA SER A 186 -41.67 4.53 4.86
C SER A 186 -42.39 3.54 3.92
N THR A 187 -42.85 2.46 4.58
CA THR A 187 -43.96 1.55 4.21
C THR A 187 -43.63 0.51 3.14
N GLY A 188 -43.97 -0.76 3.40
CA GLY A 188 -43.75 -1.88 2.48
C GLY A 188 -45.03 -2.70 2.22
N SER A 189 -44.97 -3.59 1.24
CA SER A 189 -45.77 -4.83 1.08
C SER A 189 -45.44 -5.47 -0.28
N ASP A 190 -45.39 -6.79 -0.26
CA ASP A 190 -45.22 -7.78 -1.32
C ASP A 190 -45.63 -7.43 -2.77
N ALA A 191 -44.76 -7.79 -3.73
CA ALA A 191 -45.12 -8.63 -4.88
C ALA A 191 -43.88 -9.21 -5.59
N ARG A 192 -44.01 -10.42 -6.14
CA ARG A 192 -43.01 -11.06 -7.02
C ARG A 192 -43.13 -10.53 -8.44
N THR A 193 -42.03 -10.54 -9.22
CA THR A 193 -41.91 -11.26 -10.53
C THR A 193 -40.76 -10.72 -11.41
N ASP A 194 -40.11 -11.66 -12.10
CA ASP A 194 -39.23 -11.59 -13.27
C ASP A 194 -37.85 -10.91 -13.26
N ALA A 195 -36.90 -11.75 -13.67
CA ALA A 195 -35.52 -11.49 -14.03
C ALA A 195 -35.37 -10.56 -15.24
N ARG A 196 -34.34 -9.70 -15.17
CA ARG A 196 -33.53 -9.30 -16.34
C ARG A 196 -32.07 -9.16 -15.93
N ASP A 197 -31.18 -9.41 -16.89
CA ASP A 197 -29.73 -9.32 -16.73
C ASP A 197 -29.28 -7.95 -16.21
N GLY A 198 -28.76 -7.94 -14.99
CA GLY A 198 -27.91 -6.88 -14.48
C GLY A 198 -26.46 -7.33 -14.57
N VAL A 199 -25.83 -7.14 -15.73
CA VAL A 199 -24.37 -7.29 -15.84
C VAL A 199 -23.75 -6.27 -14.89
N ALA A 200 -23.22 -6.75 -13.75
CA ALA A 200 -22.46 -5.93 -12.84
C ALA A 200 -21.28 -5.34 -13.62
N GLY A 201 -21.31 -4.03 -13.84
CA GLY A 201 -20.28 -3.33 -14.62
C GLY A 201 -18.92 -3.58 -13.96
N ALA A 202 -18.02 -4.23 -14.69
CA ALA A 202 -16.64 -4.37 -14.25
C ALA A 202 -16.07 -2.96 -13.98
N PRO A 203 -15.33 -2.75 -12.86
CA PRO A 203 -14.66 -1.49 -12.62
C PRO A 203 -13.78 -1.16 -13.83
N SER A 204 -14.06 -0.04 -14.48
CA SER A 204 -13.51 0.26 -15.79
C SER A 204 -12.01 0.51 -15.70
N SER A 205 -11.24 -0.19 -16.53
CA SER A 205 -9.76 -0.20 -16.55
C SER A 205 -9.11 1.17 -16.77
N ALA A 206 -9.91 2.19 -17.14
CA ALA A 206 -9.48 3.58 -17.28
C ALA A 206 -8.96 4.18 -15.97
N SER A 207 -9.60 3.91 -14.82
CA SER A 207 -9.21 4.47 -13.51
C SER A 207 -7.86 3.95 -13.02
N SER A 208 -7.45 2.77 -13.49
CA SER A 208 -6.15 2.15 -13.18
C SER A 208 -5.00 2.86 -13.92
N LEU A 209 -5.26 3.37 -15.12
CA LEU A 209 -4.26 4.08 -15.94
C LEU A 209 -4.01 5.50 -15.43
N SER A 210 -5.08 6.29 -15.21
CA SER A 210 -4.95 7.66 -14.67
C SER A 210 -4.36 7.71 -13.26
N THR A 211 -4.41 6.60 -12.53
CA THR A 211 -3.80 6.45 -11.20
C THR A 211 -2.27 6.46 -11.24
N LEU A 212 -1.66 5.99 -12.34
CA LEU A 212 -0.21 5.89 -12.51
C LEU A 212 0.45 7.19 -13.01
N ASP A 213 -0.35 8.17 -13.46
CA ASP A 213 0.13 9.50 -13.88
C ASP A 213 0.52 10.38 -12.68
N ALA A 214 -0.02 10.10 -11.49
CA ALA A 214 0.38 10.75 -10.24
C ALA A 214 1.74 10.21 -9.75
N PRO A 215 2.62 11.03 -9.15
CA PRO A 215 3.87 10.54 -8.59
C PRO A 215 3.61 9.54 -7.43
N PRO A 216 4.38 8.45 -7.33
CA PRO A 216 4.21 7.46 -6.26
C PRO A 216 4.61 8.01 -4.89
N ASP A 217 3.83 7.70 -3.85
CA ASP A 217 4.10 8.08 -2.45
C ASP A 217 5.44 7.51 -1.94
N ARG A 218 5.76 6.30 -2.40
CA ARG A 218 7.01 5.60 -2.09
C ARG A 218 7.55 4.93 -3.34
N ARG A 219 8.81 5.22 -3.64
CA ARG A 219 9.56 4.67 -4.77
C ARG A 219 10.96 4.29 -4.32
N ARG A 220 11.39 3.06 -4.60
CA ARG A 220 12.76 2.61 -4.34
C ARG A 220 13.29 1.84 -5.55
N PHE A 221 14.53 2.15 -5.93
CA PHE A 221 15.28 1.43 -6.94
C PHE A 221 16.29 0.52 -6.24
N PHE A 222 16.29 -0.76 -6.60
CA PHE A 222 17.17 -1.80 -6.11
C PHE A 222 18.18 -2.15 -7.18
N ARG A 223 19.46 -2.26 -6.81
CA ARG A 223 20.50 -2.88 -7.64
C ARG A 223 20.74 -4.28 -7.16
N ILE A 224 20.91 -5.23 -8.08
CA ILE A 224 21.12 -6.64 -7.76
C ILE A 224 22.62 -6.92 -7.81
N ALA A 225 23.14 -7.65 -6.81
CA ALA A 225 24.53 -8.07 -6.80
C ALA A 225 24.80 -9.01 -8.00
N GLY A 226 25.88 -8.76 -8.75
CA GLY A 226 26.19 -9.53 -9.96
C GLY A 226 25.40 -9.16 -11.22
N SER A 227 24.52 -8.14 -11.17
CA SER A 227 23.82 -7.65 -12.37
C SER A 227 24.76 -6.90 -13.34
N PRO A 228 24.39 -6.80 -14.65
CA PRO A 228 25.17 -6.04 -15.63
C PRO A 228 25.36 -4.56 -15.23
N ARG A 229 26.55 -4.02 -15.47
CA ARG A 229 26.85 -2.61 -15.20
C ARG A 229 26.16 -1.70 -16.21
N VAL A 230 24.98 -1.19 -15.87
CA VAL A 230 24.36 -0.07 -16.61
C VAL A 230 25.05 1.24 -16.29
N ASP A 231 25.27 2.05 -17.33
CA ASP A 231 26.03 3.29 -17.28
C ASP A 231 25.37 4.34 -16.36
N ALA A 232 26.19 5.11 -15.64
CA ALA A 232 25.77 6.05 -14.61
C ALA A 232 24.93 7.21 -15.17
N LEU A 233 25.04 7.49 -16.47
CA LEU A 233 24.25 8.51 -17.17
C LEU A 233 22.80 8.08 -17.38
N ALA A 234 22.55 6.81 -17.75
CA ALA A 234 21.19 6.27 -17.84
C ALA A 234 20.49 6.32 -16.46
N LEU A 235 21.23 6.05 -15.40
CA LEU A 235 20.75 6.14 -14.01
C LEU A 235 20.40 7.57 -13.55
N ARG A 236 20.85 8.63 -14.25
CA ARG A 236 20.45 10.01 -13.96
C ARG A 236 19.12 10.36 -14.63
N SER A 237 18.94 10.08 -15.92
CA SER A 237 17.65 10.27 -16.61
C SER A 237 16.51 9.40 -16.06
N ILE A 238 16.85 8.41 -15.22
CA ILE A 238 15.91 7.57 -14.46
C ILE A 238 15.43 8.23 -13.15
N ARG A 239 16.26 9.09 -12.55
CA ARG A 239 15.99 9.67 -11.23
C ARG A 239 15.18 10.95 -11.32
N ASP A 240 15.55 11.78 -12.28
CA ASP A 240 14.88 13.03 -12.63
C ASP A 240 13.75 12.67 -13.61
N GLY A 241 12.50 12.80 -13.16
CA GLY A 241 11.32 12.34 -13.89
C GLY A 241 10.89 13.27 -15.03
N GLU A 242 11.83 13.70 -15.88
CA GLU A 242 11.58 14.70 -16.92
C GLU A 242 12.20 14.33 -18.26
N GLY A 243 11.47 14.71 -19.32
CA GLY A 243 12.10 15.39 -20.45
C GLY A 243 12.50 14.54 -21.64
N SER A 244 11.53 14.22 -22.49
CA SER A 244 11.73 14.29 -23.93
C SER A 244 10.43 14.71 -24.63
N PRO A 245 10.55 15.35 -25.81
CA PRO A 245 9.71 16.50 -26.20
C PRO A 245 8.34 16.17 -26.79
#